data_AF-A0A8B3P0U1-F1
#
_entry.id   AF-A0A8B3P0U1-F1
#
_cell.length_a   1.000
_cell.length_b   1.000
_cell.length_c   1.000
_cell.angle_alpha   90.00
_cell.angle_beta   90.00
_cell.angle_gamma   90.00
#
_symmetry.space_group_name_H-M   'P 1'
#
loop_
_entity.id
_entity.type
_entity.pdbx_description
1 polymer ?
#
loop_
_entity_poly.entity_id
_entity_poly.type
_entity_poly.pdbx_seq_one_letter_code
_entity_poly.pdbx_strand_id
1 'polypeptide(L)'
;MKIALVDATDRAGLAVCRSLGRAGHDITHVQFGNNKRVADLSRYCRNRVAIGNPNIDLPRSALNLAAALGDIDYVIPITDGAVDLVYYARDNIKTMILGPPFCSLQKAKNKLAAISLVAPWLKAPPTSLVPPNGDISGIEFPCFAKPIFSSHIVDDRLIGTSVSFVKTANELERKIRDTPVPLLIQEPISGPGAGINFASYQGQLLGVSVTERLHEPGYGGGSSYRRSGKVTDLIIEVASGLSAALEWTGVMMIECKRHDGELYLMELNCRPWGSFNLSLFAGADYPTLVLNAFQGMGTGKLVVARENVFARHLKKDIGWVLRNPQKLFHWLASFRMVFSGTEQFDVERLSDPLPGMYQFVTAVRPLYSKAVLRLPHRTERHAIDVSKGVVFICKGNVNRSVVAAYVANQLGIPAKSGCLLTRSDRRASIEVERYIEGTLGTSAAGHRTTVLERAISGAENVVVFESRHVNEVRRRVPRHKVFLLSELAGESGDVADPDGRSSDVYEECFCRITDLVRKAFG
;
A
#
# COMPACT_ATOMS: atom_id res chain seq x y z
N MET A 1 -17.31 25.46 2.14
CA MET A 1 -15.85 25.26 2.17
C MET A 1 -15.45 24.28 1.10
N LYS A 2 -14.27 24.49 0.53
CA LYS A 2 -13.59 23.61 -0.42
C LYS A 2 -12.61 22.73 0.34
N ILE A 3 -12.76 21.42 0.21
CA ILE A 3 -11.98 20.43 0.93
C ILE A 3 -11.34 19.48 -0.07
N ALA A 4 -10.02 19.33 0.01
CA ALA A 4 -9.29 18.35 -0.78
C ALA A 4 -9.09 17.05 -0.02
N LEU A 5 -9.38 15.93 -0.66
CA LEU A 5 -8.99 14.60 -0.20
C LEU A 5 -7.80 14.14 -1.04
N VAL A 6 -6.65 13.87 -0.42
CA VAL A 6 -5.46 13.44 -1.15
C VAL A 6 -5.37 11.92 -1.17
N ASP A 7 -5.30 11.35 -2.37
CA ASP A 7 -5.24 9.92 -2.67
C ASP A 7 -6.41 9.12 -2.06
N ALA A 8 -7.66 9.56 -2.28
CA ALA A 8 -8.90 8.88 -1.90
C ALA A 8 -9.16 7.62 -2.74
N THR A 9 -8.22 6.68 -2.68
CA THR A 9 -8.15 5.50 -3.54
C THR A 9 -8.95 4.32 -3.00
N ASP A 10 -9.35 4.37 -1.74
CA ASP A 10 -9.97 3.27 -1.02
C ASP A 10 -11.34 3.64 -0.42
N ARG A 11 -11.89 2.71 0.38
CA ARG A 11 -13.18 2.86 1.06
C ARG A 11 -13.20 3.95 2.12
N ALA A 12 -12.05 4.28 2.73
CA ALA A 12 -11.96 5.34 3.72
C ALA A 12 -12.13 6.70 3.04
N GLY A 13 -11.49 6.89 1.88
CA GLY A 13 -11.66 8.10 1.06
C GLY A 13 -13.11 8.33 0.64
N LEU A 14 -13.81 7.28 0.17
CA LEU A 14 -15.23 7.36 -0.16
C LEU A 14 -16.10 7.69 1.08
N ALA A 15 -15.78 7.13 2.24
CA ALA A 15 -16.49 7.38 3.49
C ALA A 15 -16.38 8.87 3.90
N VAL A 16 -15.17 9.42 3.89
CA VAL A 16 -14.90 10.84 4.18
C VAL A 16 -15.59 11.75 3.15
N CYS A 17 -15.47 11.43 1.86
CA CYS A 17 -16.13 12.16 0.77
C CYS A 17 -17.66 12.25 0.97
N ARG A 18 -18.29 11.13 1.33
CA ARG A 18 -19.74 11.07 1.57
C ARG A 18 -20.16 11.81 2.83
N SER A 19 -19.38 11.72 3.90
CA SER A 19 -19.65 12.43 5.16
C SER A 19 -19.64 13.95 4.91
N LEU A 20 -18.50 14.50 4.47
CA LEU A 20 -18.34 15.94 4.28
C LEU A 20 -19.18 16.49 3.12
N GLY A 21 -19.39 15.72 2.06
CA GLY A 21 -20.28 16.11 0.97
C GLY A 21 -21.74 16.19 1.38
N ARG A 22 -22.22 15.30 2.27
CA ARG A 22 -23.57 15.42 2.86
C ARG A 22 -23.70 16.62 3.79
N ALA A 23 -22.62 17.01 4.45
CA ALA A 23 -22.53 18.25 5.23
C ALA A 23 -22.49 19.52 4.35
N GLY A 24 -22.55 19.38 3.02
CA GLY A 24 -22.66 20.50 2.08
C GLY A 24 -21.34 21.09 1.62
N HIS A 25 -20.21 20.42 1.91
CA HIS A 25 -18.89 20.89 1.49
C HIS A 25 -18.57 20.51 0.03
N ASP A 26 -17.72 21.31 -0.60
CA ASP A 26 -17.23 21.07 -1.95
C ASP A 26 -15.99 20.16 -1.88
N ILE A 27 -16.11 18.93 -2.36
CA ILE A 27 -15.05 17.93 -2.26
C ILE A 27 -14.28 17.82 -3.58
N THR A 28 -12.98 18.06 -3.51
CA THR A 28 -12.01 17.83 -4.59
C THR A 28 -11.15 16.63 -4.26
N HIS A 29 -11.07 15.65 -5.16
CA HIS A 29 -10.13 14.54 -5.02
C HIS A 29 -8.82 14.86 -5.75
N VAL A 30 -7.72 14.92 -5.00
CA VAL A 30 -6.37 15.09 -5.54
C VAL A 30 -5.69 13.71 -5.57
N GLN A 31 -5.47 13.15 -6.76
CA GLN A 31 -5.10 11.74 -6.92
C GLN A 31 -3.68 11.53 -7.47
N PHE A 32 -3.09 10.40 -7.08
CA PHE A 32 -1.85 9.91 -7.68
C PHE A 32 -2.15 9.26 -9.03
N GLY A 33 -1.52 9.79 -10.08
CA GLY A 33 -1.75 9.43 -11.47
C GLY A 33 -3.16 9.77 -11.97
N ASN A 34 -3.53 9.22 -13.13
CA ASN A 34 -4.78 9.60 -13.83
C ASN A 34 -5.89 8.53 -13.76
N ASN A 35 -5.67 7.43 -13.04
CA ASN A 35 -6.60 6.31 -13.01
C ASN A 35 -7.80 6.61 -12.11
N LYS A 36 -9.00 6.59 -12.70
CA LYS A 36 -10.28 6.78 -11.99
C LYS A 36 -10.43 5.79 -10.83
N ARG A 37 -10.69 6.33 -9.64
CA ARG A 37 -10.92 5.64 -8.36
C ARG A 37 -12.41 5.54 -8.02
N VAL A 38 -12.73 4.78 -6.98
CA VAL A 38 -14.12 4.58 -6.53
C VAL A 38 -14.74 5.88 -6.00
N ALA A 39 -13.97 6.70 -5.28
CA ALA A 39 -14.43 7.99 -4.77
C ALA A 39 -14.78 9.00 -5.87
N ASP A 40 -14.11 8.95 -7.03
CA ASP A 40 -14.37 9.83 -8.19
C ASP A 40 -15.77 9.69 -8.79
N LEU A 41 -16.43 8.57 -8.48
CA LEU A 41 -17.77 8.27 -8.97
C LEU A 41 -18.84 8.65 -7.97
N SER A 42 -18.45 9.04 -6.75
CA SER A 42 -19.41 9.51 -5.77
C SER A 42 -20.00 10.83 -6.25
N ARG A 43 -21.32 10.98 -6.14
CA ARG A 43 -22.00 12.26 -6.42
C ARG A 43 -21.51 13.43 -5.56
N TYR A 44 -20.82 13.12 -4.46
CA TYR A 44 -20.25 14.10 -3.53
C TYR A 44 -18.85 14.56 -3.92
N CYS A 45 -18.17 13.85 -4.85
CA CYS A 45 -16.89 14.28 -5.40
C CYS A 45 -17.15 15.18 -6.62
N ARG A 46 -16.88 16.48 -6.48
CA ARG A 46 -17.17 17.47 -7.53
C ARG A 46 -16.04 17.60 -8.54
N ASN A 47 -14.80 17.63 -8.04
CA ASN A 47 -13.62 17.86 -8.85
C ASN A 47 -12.59 16.75 -8.66
N ARG A 48 -11.80 16.48 -9.71
CA ARG A 48 -10.64 15.59 -9.63
C ARG A 48 -9.42 16.27 -10.25
N VAL A 49 -8.28 16.18 -9.57
CA VAL A 49 -7.01 16.71 -10.05
C VAL A 49 -5.94 15.63 -9.90
N ALA A 50 -5.18 15.40 -10.96
CA ALA A 50 -4.07 14.47 -10.92
C ALA A 50 -2.76 15.25 -10.76
N ILE A 51 -1.91 14.80 -9.84
CA ILE A 51 -0.66 15.51 -9.49
C ILE A 51 0.61 14.79 -9.96
N GLY A 52 0.46 13.73 -10.75
CA GLY A 52 1.57 12.83 -11.08
C GLY A 52 1.69 11.70 -10.07
N ASN A 53 2.83 11.02 -10.05
CA ASN A 53 3.06 9.87 -9.18
C ASN A 53 4.24 10.16 -8.24
N PRO A 54 4.00 10.36 -6.93
CA PRO A 54 5.06 10.66 -5.96
C PRO A 54 6.04 9.50 -5.75
N ASN A 55 5.70 8.29 -6.19
CA ASN A 55 6.62 7.16 -6.18
C ASN A 55 7.67 7.24 -7.29
N ILE A 56 7.44 8.08 -8.31
CA ILE A 56 8.35 8.30 -9.45
C ILE A 56 9.11 9.62 -9.27
N ASP A 57 8.40 10.69 -8.95
CA ASP A 57 8.94 12.05 -8.83
C ASP A 57 8.15 12.81 -7.74
N LEU A 58 8.65 12.74 -6.51
CA LEU A 58 8.02 13.38 -5.35
C LEU A 58 8.05 14.90 -5.45
N PRO A 59 9.18 15.59 -5.78
CA PRO A 59 9.21 17.06 -5.84
C PRO A 59 8.22 17.63 -6.83
N ARG A 60 8.12 17.05 -8.04
CA ARG A 60 7.13 17.49 -9.03
C ARG A 60 5.70 17.23 -8.55
N SER A 61 5.45 16.09 -7.92
CA SER A 61 4.13 15.78 -7.36
C SER A 61 3.75 16.74 -6.23
N ALA A 62 4.71 17.17 -5.41
CA ALA A 62 4.53 18.16 -4.35
C ALA A 62 4.22 19.56 -4.91
N LEU A 63 4.93 19.99 -5.96
CA LEU A 63 4.63 21.26 -6.64
C LEU A 63 3.22 21.25 -7.26
N ASN A 64 2.85 20.16 -7.93
CA ASN A 64 1.51 19.99 -8.49
C ASN A 64 0.44 19.94 -7.40
N LEU A 65 0.73 19.33 -6.25
CA LEU A 65 -0.15 19.34 -5.08
C LEU A 65 -0.36 20.77 -4.58
N ALA A 66 0.70 21.56 -4.41
CA ALA A 66 0.59 22.93 -3.97
C ALA A 66 -0.27 23.78 -4.92
N ALA A 67 -0.09 23.61 -6.23
CA ALA A 67 -0.93 24.26 -7.23
C ALA A 67 -2.40 23.82 -7.14
N ALA A 68 -2.66 22.51 -6.97
CA ALA A 68 -4.01 21.96 -6.86
C ALA A 68 -4.75 22.37 -5.58
N LEU A 69 -4.02 22.81 -4.55
CA LEU A 69 -4.57 23.25 -3.28
C LEU A 69 -4.74 24.79 -3.19
N GLY A 70 -4.38 25.54 -4.24
CA GLY A 70 -4.31 27.01 -4.19
C GLY A 70 -5.59 27.73 -3.76
N ASP A 71 -6.76 27.15 -4.03
CA ASP A 71 -8.08 27.67 -3.65
C ASP A 71 -8.84 26.78 -2.65
N ILE A 72 -8.14 25.83 -2.02
CA ILE A 72 -8.72 24.87 -1.08
C ILE A 72 -8.53 25.36 0.36
N ASP A 73 -9.61 25.30 1.16
CA ASP A 73 -9.62 25.72 2.57
C ASP A 73 -8.90 24.68 3.45
N TYR A 74 -9.25 23.40 3.25
CA TYR A 74 -8.78 22.28 4.07
C TYR A 74 -8.31 21.09 3.25
N VAL A 75 -7.26 20.40 3.70
CA VAL A 75 -6.76 19.17 3.08
C VAL A 75 -6.76 18.00 4.07
N ILE A 76 -7.26 16.84 3.61
CA ILE A 76 -7.28 15.58 4.35
C ILE A 76 -6.49 14.53 3.56
N PRO A 77 -5.30 14.11 4.03
CA PRO A 77 -4.61 12.96 3.45
C PRO A 77 -5.32 11.65 3.82
N ILE A 78 -5.64 10.83 2.82
CA ILE A 78 -6.41 9.59 3.03
C ILE A 78 -5.52 8.36 3.21
N THR A 79 -4.41 8.26 2.49
CA THR A 79 -3.47 7.12 2.57
C THR A 79 -2.19 7.50 3.30
N ASP A 80 -1.45 6.51 3.79
CA ASP A 80 -0.13 6.74 4.42
C ASP A 80 0.83 7.50 3.49
N GLY A 81 0.76 7.22 2.19
CA GLY A 81 1.50 7.93 1.16
C GLY A 81 1.04 9.38 0.93
N ALA A 82 -0.27 9.63 0.96
CA ALA A 82 -0.81 10.99 0.93
C ALA A 82 -0.42 11.78 2.16
N VAL A 83 -0.36 11.15 3.34
CA VAL A 83 0.14 11.78 4.56
C VAL A 83 1.58 12.23 4.34
N ASP A 84 2.48 11.34 3.88
CA ASP A 84 3.87 11.72 3.63
C ASP A 84 4.01 12.84 2.61
N LEU A 85 3.27 12.80 1.50
CA LEU A 85 3.30 13.85 0.48
C LEU A 85 2.80 15.21 1.01
N VAL A 86 1.66 15.22 1.70
CA VAL A 86 1.07 16.47 2.23
C VAL A 86 2.01 17.09 3.26
N TYR A 87 2.58 16.31 4.17
CA TYR A 87 3.53 16.83 5.15
C TYR A 87 4.89 17.18 4.56
N TYR A 88 5.32 16.52 3.48
CA TYR A 88 6.50 16.95 2.71
C TYR A 88 6.27 18.32 2.06
N ALA A 89 5.08 18.56 1.52
CA ALA A 89 4.71 19.82 0.88
C ALA A 89 4.24 20.91 1.85
N ARG A 90 4.16 20.64 3.17
CA ARG A 90 3.48 21.50 4.16
C ARG A 90 3.96 22.96 4.17
N ASP A 91 5.25 23.18 3.97
CA ASP A 91 5.86 24.52 4.00
C ASP A 91 5.57 25.30 2.69
N ASN A 92 5.10 24.61 1.65
CA ASN A 92 4.78 25.18 0.33
C ASN A 92 3.26 25.28 0.07
N ILE A 93 2.42 24.89 1.02
CA ILE A 93 0.95 25.00 0.91
C ILE A 93 0.41 25.96 1.97
N LYS A 94 -0.59 26.76 1.58
CA LYS A 94 -1.31 27.66 2.51
C LYS A 94 -2.56 27.01 3.10
N THR A 95 -3.01 25.91 2.50
CA THR A 95 -4.19 25.15 2.91
C THR A 95 -4.00 24.52 4.27
N MET A 96 -5.02 24.58 5.11
CA MET A 96 -5.00 24.01 6.45
C MET A 96 -5.05 22.48 6.38
N ILE A 97 -4.07 21.81 6.98
CA ILE A 97 -4.06 20.34 7.10
C ILE A 97 -4.96 19.94 8.27
N LEU A 98 -6.01 19.17 8.01
CA LEU A 98 -6.85 18.57 9.07
C LEU A 98 -6.16 17.34 9.65
N GLY A 99 -5.07 17.58 10.38
CA GLY A 99 -4.22 16.54 10.94
C GLY A 99 -3.34 17.04 12.10
N PRO A 100 -2.50 16.16 12.65
CA PRO A 100 -1.71 16.45 13.84
C PRO A 100 -0.49 17.35 13.55
N PRO A 101 0.17 17.90 14.57
CA PRO A 101 1.50 18.47 14.43
C PRO A 101 2.48 17.46 13.80
N PHE A 102 3.41 17.94 12.96
CA PHE A 102 4.34 17.07 12.22
C PHE A 102 5.20 16.20 13.15
N CYS A 103 5.69 16.74 14.27
CA CYS A 103 6.48 16.00 15.24
C CYS A 103 5.68 14.84 15.87
N SER A 104 4.41 15.08 16.22
CA SER A 104 3.49 14.08 16.76
C SER A 104 3.17 12.99 15.74
N LEU A 105 2.97 13.37 14.48
CA LEU A 105 2.79 12.44 13.38
C LEU A 105 3.99 11.51 13.21
N GLN A 106 5.21 12.05 13.20
CA GLN A 106 6.44 11.26 13.04
C GLN A 106 6.61 10.24 14.17
N LYS A 107 6.32 10.65 15.42
CA LYS A 107 6.31 9.74 16.57
C LYS A 107 5.26 8.64 16.42
N ALA A 108 4.01 8.99 16.10
CA ALA A 108 2.92 8.02 16.01
C ALA A 108 3.07 7.03 14.84
N LYS A 109 3.61 7.47 13.70
CA LYS A 109 3.86 6.61 12.53
C LYS A 109 4.99 5.60 12.74
N ASN A 110 5.92 5.88 13.65
CA ASN A 110 7.01 4.99 13.96
C ASN A 110 6.50 3.82 14.82
N LYS A 111 6.48 2.61 14.27
CA LYS A 111 5.93 1.42 14.96
C LYS A 111 6.67 1.07 16.25
N LEU A 112 7.96 1.41 16.37
CA LEU A 112 8.70 1.21 17.62
C LEU A 112 8.27 2.23 18.67
N ALA A 113 8.22 3.51 18.32
CA ALA A 113 7.77 4.55 19.23
C ALA A 113 6.30 4.37 19.66
N ALA A 114 5.46 3.87 18.74
CA ALA A 114 4.07 3.51 19.02
C ALA A 114 3.92 2.50 20.16
N ILE A 115 4.83 1.54 20.29
CA ILE A 115 4.82 0.57 21.41
C ILE A 115 4.98 1.31 22.74
N SER A 116 5.97 2.20 22.84
CA SER A 116 6.20 2.99 24.05
C SER A 116 5.05 3.93 24.36
N LEU A 117 4.43 4.54 23.34
CA LEU A 117 3.32 5.48 23.50
C LEU A 117 2.08 4.84 24.14
N VAL A 118 1.79 3.57 23.85
CA VAL A 118 0.59 2.88 24.36
C VAL A 118 0.87 1.93 25.52
N ALA A 119 2.14 1.73 25.90
CA ALA A 119 2.56 0.82 26.95
C ALA A 119 1.83 0.98 28.30
N PRO A 120 1.38 2.18 28.72
CA PRO A 120 0.60 2.32 29.96
C PRO A 120 -0.76 1.60 29.93
N TRP A 121 -1.31 1.28 28.76
CA TRP A 121 -2.66 0.76 28.63
C TRP A 121 -2.78 -0.53 27.82
N LEU A 122 -1.87 -0.77 26.88
CA LEU A 122 -1.93 -1.90 25.94
C LEU A 122 -0.64 -2.70 25.97
N LYS A 123 -0.76 -4.00 25.69
CA LYS A 123 0.41 -4.86 25.44
C LYS A 123 0.89 -4.67 24.01
N ALA A 124 2.13 -5.06 23.74
CA ALA A 124 2.64 -5.21 22.38
C ALA A 124 3.21 -6.63 22.23
N PRO A 125 3.25 -7.19 21.00
CA PRO A 125 3.97 -8.44 20.78
C PRO A 125 5.43 -8.29 21.23
N PRO A 126 6.06 -9.36 21.77
CA PRO A 126 7.51 -9.39 21.92
C PRO A 126 8.18 -8.95 20.61
N THR A 127 9.09 -7.99 20.71
CA THR A 127 9.61 -7.24 19.57
C THR A 127 11.13 -7.16 19.62
N SER A 128 11.78 -7.56 18.55
CA SER A 128 13.20 -7.32 18.29
C SER A 128 13.37 -6.34 17.13
N LEU A 129 14.29 -5.39 17.24
CA LEU A 129 14.61 -4.47 16.16
C LEU A 129 15.80 -5.00 15.36
N VAL A 130 15.60 -5.24 14.07
CA VAL A 130 16.66 -5.66 13.15
C VAL A 130 16.95 -4.52 12.17
N PRO A 131 18.16 -3.91 12.19
CA PRO A 131 18.54 -2.88 11.23
C PRO A 131 18.73 -3.47 9.82
N PRO A 132 18.83 -2.62 8.77
CA PRO A 132 19.25 -3.09 7.46
C PRO A 132 20.60 -3.83 7.54
N ASN A 133 20.65 -5.05 7.00
CA ASN A 133 21.80 -5.97 7.10
C ASN A 133 22.15 -6.40 8.55
N GLY A 134 21.20 -6.30 9.49
CA GLY A 134 21.39 -6.78 10.85
C GLY A 134 21.44 -8.30 10.94
N ASP A 135 22.09 -8.80 12.00
CA ASP A 135 22.13 -10.21 12.35
C ASP A 135 20.72 -10.71 12.74
N ILE A 136 20.39 -11.93 12.31
CA ILE A 136 19.13 -12.61 12.57
C ILE A 136 19.29 -13.80 13.53
N SER A 137 20.50 -14.00 14.08
CA SER A 137 20.79 -15.04 15.06
C SER A 137 19.86 -14.92 16.27
N GLY A 138 19.23 -16.03 16.64
CA GLY A 138 18.31 -16.09 17.79
C GLY A 138 16.88 -15.63 17.49
N ILE A 139 16.52 -15.32 16.24
CA ILE A 139 15.12 -15.06 15.86
C ILE A 139 14.35 -16.38 15.76
N GLU A 140 13.24 -16.46 16.49
CA GLU A 140 12.29 -17.57 16.41
C GLU A 140 11.30 -17.39 15.25
N PHE A 141 10.92 -18.51 14.62
CA PHE A 141 9.97 -18.55 13.50
C PHE A 141 8.76 -19.42 13.83
N PRO A 142 7.56 -19.10 13.29
CA PRO A 142 7.29 -18.00 12.38
C PRO A 142 7.17 -16.65 13.09
N CYS A 143 7.50 -15.56 12.38
CA CYS A 143 7.44 -14.20 12.90
C CYS A 143 6.81 -13.23 11.90
N PHE A 144 6.44 -12.04 12.36
CA PHE A 144 6.09 -10.90 11.50
C PHE A 144 7.29 -9.96 11.37
N ALA A 145 7.72 -9.70 10.13
CA ALA A 145 8.72 -8.70 9.82
C ALA A 145 8.02 -7.41 9.33
N LYS A 146 8.01 -6.39 10.18
CA LYS A 146 7.29 -5.12 9.99
C LYS A 146 8.28 -3.96 9.83
N PRO A 147 8.34 -3.29 8.68
CA PRO A 147 9.09 -2.04 8.54
C PRO A 147 8.62 -0.99 9.56
N ILE A 148 9.55 -0.27 10.19
CA ILE A 148 9.25 0.75 11.21
C ILE A 148 8.24 1.81 10.73
N PHE A 149 8.21 2.09 9.42
CA PHE A 149 7.24 2.97 8.78
C PHE A 149 6.49 2.24 7.66
N SER A 150 5.20 2.55 7.47
CA SER A 150 4.37 1.99 6.39
C SER A 150 4.67 2.63 5.02
N SER A 151 5.22 3.84 5.02
CA SER A 151 5.76 4.55 3.87
C SER A 151 6.83 5.53 4.35
N HIS A 152 7.75 5.88 3.46
CA HIS A 152 8.84 6.82 3.73
C HIS A 152 9.36 7.43 2.43
N ILE A 153 10.13 8.51 2.55
CA ILE A 153 10.71 9.22 1.41
C ILE A 153 12.19 8.88 1.33
N VAL A 154 12.66 8.44 0.15
CA VAL A 154 14.06 8.11 -0.14
C VAL A 154 14.38 8.61 -1.55
N ASP A 155 15.46 9.38 -1.68
CA ASP A 155 15.92 9.99 -2.95
C ASP A 155 14.77 10.60 -3.77
N ASP A 156 14.01 11.51 -3.16
CA ASP A 156 12.90 12.21 -3.82
C ASP A 156 11.81 11.27 -4.37
N ARG A 157 11.61 10.12 -3.71
CA ARG A 157 10.56 9.14 -4.02
C ARG A 157 9.81 8.73 -2.77
N LEU A 158 8.50 8.62 -2.90
CA LEU A 158 7.65 7.99 -1.90
C LEU A 158 7.69 6.45 -2.07
N ILE A 159 8.16 5.75 -1.04
CA ILE A 159 8.27 4.30 -1.02
C ILE A 159 7.31 3.72 0.01
N GLY A 160 6.30 2.98 -0.46
CA GLY A 160 5.43 2.17 0.38
C GLY A 160 6.13 0.89 0.82
N THR A 161 5.97 0.52 2.09
CA THR A 161 6.51 -0.70 2.66
C THR A 161 5.41 -1.74 2.88
N SER A 162 5.77 -2.97 3.23
CA SER A 162 4.79 -4.00 3.58
C SER A 162 5.28 -4.87 4.72
N VAL A 163 4.34 -5.34 5.53
CA VAL A 163 4.55 -6.40 6.51
C VAL A 163 4.66 -7.75 5.81
N SER A 164 5.55 -8.61 6.29
CA SER A 164 5.67 -10.00 5.84
C SER A 164 5.46 -10.95 7.01
N PHE A 165 4.64 -11.98 6.81
CA PHE A 165 4.64 -13.16 7.68
C PHE A 165 5.75 -14.09 7.18
N VAL A 166 6.72 -14.37 8.03
CA VAL A 166 7.99 -15.01 7.70
C VAL A 166 8.08 -16.34 8.44
N LYS A 167 8.33 -17.41 7.71
CA LYS A 167 8.37 -18.78 8.25
C LYS A 167 9.79 -19.33 8.37
N THR A 168 10.77 -18.72 7.70
CA THR A 168 12.15 -19.22 7.64
C THR A 168 13.16 -18.08 7.67
N ALA A 169 14.40 -18.39 8.04
CA ALA A 169 15.53 -17.44 7.99
C ALA A 169 15.73 -16.85 6.58
N ASN A 170 15.71 -17.67 5.54
CA ASN A 170 15.88 -17.22 4.15
C ASN A 170 14.79 -16.21 3.71
N GLU A 171 13.55 -16.38 4.19
CA GLU A 171 12.48 -15.41 3.95
C GLU A 171 12.74 -14.08 4.67
N LEU A 172 13.31 -14.14 5.88
CA LEU A 172 13.66 -12.95 6.66
C LEU A 172 14.82 -12.18 6.03
N GLU A 173 15.90 -12.85 5.65
CA GLU A 173 17.07 -12.25 5.00
C GLU A 173 16.66 -11.52 3.72
N ARG A 174 15.79 -12.14 2.91
CA ARG A 174 15.20 -11.50 1.74
C ARG A 174 14.44 -10.24 2.11
N LYS A 175 13.63 -10.28 3.18
CA LYS A 175 12.85 -9.14 3.63
C LYS A 175 13.74 -7.99 4.12
N ILE A 176 14.83 -8.29 4.83
CA ILE A 176 15.83 -7.32 5.29
C ILE A 176 16.50 -6.66 4.07
N ARG A 177 16.99 -7.44 3.12
CA ARG A 177 17.63 -6.94 1.89
C ARG A 177 16.71 -6.04 1.06
N ASP A 178 15.44 -6.42 0.96
CA ASP A 178 14.42 -5.71 0.17
C ASP A 178 13.83 -4.47 0.87
N THR A 179 14.20 -4.20 2.13
CA THR A 179 13.64 -3.11 2.92
C THR A 179 14.76 -2.19 3.42
N PRO A 180 14.88 -0.94 2.92
CA PRO A 180 15.97 -0.03 3.30
C PRO A 180 15.80 0.62 4.68
N VAL A 181 14.86 0.13 5.50
CA VAL A 181 14.57 0.65 6.84
C VAL A 181 14.57 -0.50 7.85
N PRO A 182 14.84 -0.22 9.14
CA PRO A 182 14.76 -1.24 10.18
C PRO A 182 13.42 -1.98 10.21
N LEU A 183 13.49 -3.25 10.60
CA LEU A 183 12.34 -4.14 10.75
C LEU A 183 12.10 -4.42 12.24
N LEU A 184 10.86 -4.30 12.66
CA LEU A 184 10.36 -4.92 13.89
C LEU A 184 10.05 -6.38 13.57
N ILE A 185 10.73 -7.27 14.28
CA ILE A 185 10.47 -8.71 14.26
C ILE A 185 9.60 -9.00 15.46
N GLN A 186 8.38 -9.47 15.20
CA GLN A 186 7.36 -9.65 16.21
C GLN A 186 6.78 -11.05 16.18
N GLU A 187 6.53 -11.59 17.37
CA GLU A 187 5.83 -12.87 17.51
C GLU A 187 4.38 -12.78 16.97
N PRO A 188 3.85 -13.87 16.38
CA PRO A 188 2.47 -13.92 15.96
C PRO A 188 1.50 -13.96 17.16
N ILE A 189 0.76 -12.89 17.38
CA ILE A 189 -0.34 -12.88 18.35
C ILE A 189 -1.59 -13.49 17.71
N SER A 190 -2.24 -14.44 18.39
CA SER A 190 -3.48 -15.08 17.93
C SER A 190 -4.73 -14.27 18.32
N GLY A 191 -5.91 -14.73 17.90
CA GLY A 191 -7.18 -14.07 18.20
C GLY A 191 -7.60 -12.96 17.23
N PRO A 192 -8.84 -12.45 17.39
CA PRO A 192 -9.46 -11.57 16.41
C PRO A 192 -8.85 -10.16 16.43
N GLY A 193 -8.77 -9.54 15.26
CA GLY A 193 -8.42 -8.12 15.17
C GLY A 193 -9.52 -7.20 15.73
N ALA A 194 -9.09 -6.16 16.43
CA ALA A 194 -9.92 -5.08 16.96
C ALA A 194 -9.34 -3.72 16.57
N GLY A 195 -10.13 -2.66 16.69
CA GLY A 195 -9.67 -1.29 16.46
C GLY A 195 -10.24 -0.34 17.49
N ILE A 196 -9.39 0.39 18.20
CA ILE A 196 -9.79 1.55 19.00
C ILE A 196 -9.67 2.76 18.10
N ASN A 197 -10.77 3.44 17.82
CA ASN A 197 -10.79 4.52 16.84
C ASN A 197 -11.30 5.78 17.50
N PHE A 198 -10.66 6.90 17.21
CA PHE A 198 -11.02 8.18 17.77
C PHE A 198 -10.71 9.34 16.84
N ALA A 199 -11.30 10.49 17.17
CA ALA A 199 -10.90 11.80 16.67
C ALA A 199 -10.61 12.71 17.85
N SER A 200 -9.60 13.57 17.70
CA SER A 200 -9.24 14.58 18.69
C SER A 200 -8.88 15.90 18.02
N TYR A 201 -8.85 16.96 18.82
CA TYR A 201 -8.36 18.27 18.42
C TYR A 201 -7.50 18.83 19.54
N GLN A 202 -6.24 19.14 19.24
CA GLN A 202 -5.23 19.63 20.19
C GLN A 202 -5.15 18.76 21.46
N GLY A 203 -5.21 17.44 21.28
CA GLY A 203 -5.18 16.46 22.37
C GLY A 203 -6.49 16.24 23.11
N GLN A 204 -7.53 17.03 22.85
CA GLN A 204 -8.87 16.81 23.41
C GLN A 204 -9.67 15.83 22.57
N LEU A 205 -10.20 14.78 23.20
CA LEU A 205 -11.01 13.74 22.55
C LEU A 205 -12.37 14.31 22.09
N LEU A 206 -12.70 14.14 20.81
CA LEU A 206 -13.97 14.56 20.20
C LEU A 206 -14.95 13.40 20.05
N GLY A 207 -14.45 12.21 19.75
CA GLY A 207 -15.27 11.02 19.62
C GLY A 207 -14.47 9.74 19.66
N VAL A 208 -15.14 8.64 20.02
CA VAL A 208 -14.53 7.32 20.21
C VAL A 208 -15.47 6.20 19.76
N SER A 209 -14.88 5.13 19.22
CA SER A 209 -15.59 3.94 18.76
C SER A 209 -14.68 2.71 18.80
N VAL A 210 -15.26 1.53 19.02
CA VAL A 210 -14.54 0.25 18.89
C VAL A 210 -15.01 -0.49 17.64
N THR A 211 -14.06 -1.07 16.90
CA THR A 211 -14.32 -1.99 15.78
C THR A 211 -13.94 -3.41 16.18
N GLU A 212 -14.81 -4.37 15.92
CA GLU A 212 -14.54 -5.80 16.00
C GLU A 212 -14.59 -6.42 14.60
N ARG A 213 -13.59 -7.24 14.25
CA ARG A 213 -13.55 -7.94 12.97
C ARG A 213 -14.27 -9.28 13.09
N LEU A 214 -15.30 -9.48 12.28
CA LEU A 214 -16.06 -10.74 12.25
C LEU A 214 -15.54 -11.66 11.15
N HIS A 215 -15.23 -11.11 9.97
CA HIS A 215 -14.60 -11.83 8.86
C HIS A 215 -13.23 -11.21 8.56
N GLU A 216 -12.16 -11.92 8.89
CA GLU A 216 -10.78 -11.49 8.65
C GLU A 216 -10.01 -12.49 7.75
N PRO A 217 -9.01 -12.03 6.99
CA PRO A 217 -8.09 -12.93 6.29
C PRO A 217 -7.04 -13.51 7.26
N GLY A 218 -6.60 -14.75 7.03
CA GLY A 218 -5.84 -15.54 8.01
C GLY A 218 -4.50 -14.94 8.50
N TYR A 219 -3.73 -14.26 7.65
CA TYR A 219 -2.44 -13.67 8.03
C TYR A 219 -2.48 -12.13 8.05
N GLY A 220 -3.66 -11.55 8.27
CA GLY A 220 -3.87 -10.11 8.32
C GLY A 220 -4.49 -9.53 7.06
N GLY A 221 -4.65 -8.20 7.05
CA GLY A 221 -5.37 -7.46 6.03
C GLY A 221 -6.76 -7.00 6.49
N GLY A 222 -7.38 -6.10 5.71
CA GLY A 222 -8.63 -5.46 6.11
C GLY A 222 -9.82 -6.40 6.12
N SER A 223 -10.56 -6.42 7.23
CA SER A 223 -11.80 -7.18 7.38
C SER A 223 -12.90 -6.78 6.37
N SER A 224 -13.70 -7.76 5.96
CA SER A 224 -14.83 -7.63 5.04
C SER A 224 -16.19 -7.46 5.74
N TYR A 225 -16.31 -7.93 6.99
CA TYR A 225 -17.52 -7.80 7.80
C TYR A 225 -17.16 -7.56 9.27
N ARG A 226 -17.80 -6.56 9.87
CA ARG A 226 -17.39 -5.96 11.15
C ARG A 226 -18.59 -5.51 11.97
N ARG A 227 -18.36 -5.35 13.27
CA ARG A 227 -19.34 -4.83 14.24
C ARG A 227 -18.73 -3.72 15.10
N SER A 228 -19.52 -2.73 15.50
CA SER A 228 -19.12 -1.78 16.54
C SER A 228 -19.19 -2.44 17.92
N GLY A 229 -18.06 -2.40 18.64
CA GLY A 229 -17.93 -2.96 19.98
C GLY A 229 -18.24 -1.96 21.08
N LYS A 230 -18.25 -2.45 22.31
CA LYS A 230 -18.42 -1.64 23.52
C LYS A 230 -17.24 -0.70 23.75
N VAL A 231 -17.54 0.56 24.05
CA VAL A 231 -16.55 1.55 24.53
C VAL A 231 -16.53 1.46 26.06
N THR A 232 -15.45 0.90 26.62
CA THR A 232 -15.23 0.83 28.07
C THR A 232 -14.36 1.99 28.55
N ASP A 233 -14.25 2.17 29.88
CA ASP A 233 -13.40 3.22 30.46
C ASP A 233 -11.94 3.10 30.00
N LEU A 234 -11.38 1.88 29.98
CA LEU A 234 -10.06 1.62 29.41
C LEU A 234 -9.91 2.14 27.97
N ILE A 235 -10.94 1.99 27.12
CA ILE A 235 -10.90 2.48 25.74
C ILE A 235 -10.84 4.00 25.70
N ILE A 236 -11.58 4.67 26.58
CA ILE A 236 -11.58 6.14 26.71
C ILE A 236 -10.24 6.62 27.26
N GLU A 237 -9.69 5.94 28.26
CA GLU A 237 -8.38 6.24 28.85
C GLU A 237 -7.26 6.13 27.81
N VAL A 238 -7.21 5.03 27.04
CA VAL A 238 -6.24 4.85 25.95
C VAL A 238 -6.35 5.99 24.93
N ALA A 239 -7.57 6.27 24.46
CA ALA A 239 -7.80 7.28 23.42
C ALA A 239 -7.47 8.69 23.92
N SER A 240 -7.87 9.04 25.14
CA SER A 240 -7.63 10.36 25.74
C SER A 240 -6.16 10.55 26.09
N GLY A 241 -5.52 9.54 26.69
CA GLY A 241 -4.11 9.59 27.05
C GLY A 241 -3.20 9.71 25.85
N LEU A 242 -3.44 8.92 24.79
CA LEU A 242 -2.69 9.02 23.54
C LEU A 242 -2.95 10.36 22.82
N SER A 243 -4.19 10.84 22.84
CA SER A 243 -4.53 12.16 22.28
C SER A 243 -3.74 13.27 22.99
N ALA A 244 -3.78 13.31 24.32
CA ALA A 244 -3.08 14.32 25.11
C ALA A 244 -1.57 14.26 24.95
N ALA A 245 -0.97 13.06 25.03
CA ALA A 245 0.49 12.88 24.93
C ALA A 245 1.08 13.32 23.59
N LEU A 246 0.27 13.32 22.53
CA LEU A 246 0.68 13.71 21.18
C LEU A 246 0.13 15.07 20.76
N GLU A 247 -0.65 15.76 21.61
CA GLU A 247 -1.47 16.91 21.20
C GLU A 247 -2.24 16.60 19.90
N TRP A 248 -2.75 15.37 19.80
CA TRP A 248 -3.21 14.82 18.54
C TRP A 248 -4.39 15.61 18.00
N THR A 249 -4.35 15.88 16.71
CA THR A 249 -5.44 16.51 15.97
C THR A 249 -5.78 15.66 14.76
N GLY A 250 -7.06 15.47 14.49
CA GLY A 250 -7.54 14.60 13.42
C GLY A 250 -7.89 13.20 13.92
N VAL A 251 -7.88 12.23 13.02
CA VAL A 251 -8.38 10.87 13.29
C VAL A 251 -7.22 9.90 13.54
N MET A 252 -7.45 8.91 14.40
CA MET A 252 -6.53 7.81 14.61
C MET A 252 -7.28 6.49 14.84
N MET A 253 -6.73 5.40 14.31
CA MET A 253 -7.08 4.04 14.74
C MET A 253 -5.86 3.37 15.36
N ILE A 254 -6.02 2.84 16.57
CA ILE A 254 -5.11 1.88 17.18
C ILE A 254 -5.56 0.50 16.71
N GLU A 255 -4.80 -0.13 15.82
CA GLU A 255 -5.06 -1.50 15.39
C GLU A 255 -4.58 -2.46 16.48
N CYS A 256 -5.45 -3.34 16.95
CA CYS A 256 -5.14 -4.30 18.00
C CYS A 256 -5.49 -5.72 17.58
N LYS A 257 -4.94 -6.72 18.29
CA LYS A 257 -5.51 -8.07 18.38
C LYS A 257 -5.95 -8.34 19.81
N ARG A 258 -7.05 -9.07 19.97
CA ARG A 258 -7.50 -9.54 21.28
C ARG A 258 -6.98 -10.95 21.51
N HIS A 259 -6.20 -11.15 22.56
CA HIS A 259 -5.64 -12.44 22.94
C HIS A 259 -5.73 -12.58 24.46
N ASP A 260 -6.38 -13.65 24.94
CA ASP A 260 -6.59 -13.94 26.36
C ASP A 260 -7.17 -12.76 27.18
N GLY A 261 -8.18 -12.09 26.61
CA GLY A 261 -8.85 -10.94 27.23
C GLY A 261 -8.14 -9.60 27.00
N GLU A 262 -6.84 -9.63 26.72
CA GLU A 262 -5.96 -8.46 26.59
C GLU A 262 -5.93 -7.91 25.15
N LEU A 263 -5.58 -6.63 25.02
CA LEU A 263 -5.39 -5.96 23.73
C LEU A 263 -3.89 -5.78 23.43
N TYR A 264 -3.47 -6.31 22.29
CA TYR A 264 -2.10 -6.19 21.78
C TYR A 264 -2.05 -5.19 20.61
N LEU A 265 -1.24 -4.14 20.73
CA LEU A 265 -0.97 -3.18 19.67
C LEU A 265 -0.36 -3.85 18.44
N MET A 266 -0.97 -3.64 17.28
CA MET A 266 -0.42 -4.02 15.98
C MET A 266 0.22 -2.85 15.26
N GLU A 267 -0.44 -1.69 15.24
CA GLU A 267 0.06 -0.42 14.68
C GLU A 267 -0.90 0.76 14.99
N LEU A 268 -0.38 1.98 14.93
CA LEU A 268 -1.17 3.21 14.90
C LEU A 268 -1.41 3.66 13.47
N ASN A 269 -2.67 3.86 13.11
CA ASN A 269 -3.11 4.33 11.81
C ASN A 269 -3.46 5.81 11.91
N CYS A 270 -2.57 6.67 11.43
CA CYS A 270 -2.62 8.12 11.56
C CYS A 270 -3.43 8.82 10.44
N ARG A 271 -4.47 8.14 9.95
CA ARG A 271 -5.31 8.55 8.80
C ARG A 271 -6.63 7.77 8.80
N PRO A 272 -7.64 8.17 8.00
CA PRO A 272 -8.84 7.37 7.81
C PRO A 272 -8.51 5.91 7.42
N TRP A 273 -9.07 4.93 8.15
CA TRP A 273 -8.71 3.51 8.00
C TRP A 273 -9.74 2.73 7.18
N GLY A 274 -9.41 1.50 6.78
CA GLY A 274 -10.34 0.70 5.99
C GLY A 274 -11.67 0.37 6.69
N SER A 275 -11.82 0.52 8.00
CA SER A 275 -13.10 0.34 8.71
C SER A 275 -13.86 1.63 8.94
N PHE A 276 -13.40 2.77 8.41
CA PHE A 276 -13.86 4.09 8.82
C PHE A 276 -15.38 4.27 8.78
N ASN A 277 -16.02 3.72 7.75
CA ASN A 277 -17.47 3.69 7.58
C ASN A 277 -18.24 3.14 8.80
N LEU A 278 -17.71 2.12 9.48
CA LEU A 278 -18.37 1.55 10.65
C LEU A 278 -18.54 2.60 11.76
N SER A 279 -17.50 3.40 12.02
CA SER A 279 -17.59 4.49 13.01
C SER A 279 -18.62 5.54 12.60
N LEU A 280 -18.69 5.88 11.31
CA LEU A 280 -19.72 6.79 10.78
C LEU A 280 -21.13 6.22 10.99
N PHE A 281 -21.36 4.94 10.67
CA PHE A 281 -22.69 4.31 10.80
C PHE A 281 -23.09 4.17 12.27
N ALA A 282 -22.11 3.98 13.16
CA ALA A 282 -22.29 3.95 14.59
C ALA A 282 -22.58 5.33 15.20
N GLY A 283 -22.46 6.42 14.43
CA GLY A 283 -22.81 7.79 14.82
C GLY A 283 -21.62 8.67 15.17
N ALA A 284 -20.38 8.17 15.04
CA ALA A 284 -19.17 8.96 15.23
C ALA A 284 -18.69 9.53 13.88
N ASP A 285 -19.27 10.67 13.48
CA ASP A 285 -18.92 11.36 12.23
C ASP A 285 -17.61 12.17 12.35
N TYR A 286 -16.49 11.44 12.46
CA TYR A 286 -15.17 12.03 12.70
C TYR A 286 -14.75 13.16 11.75
N PRO A 287 -14.98 13.09 10.42
CA PRO A 287 -14.61 14.17 9.52
C PRO A 287 -15.28 15.49 9.90
N THR A 288 -16.59 15.45 10.19
CA THR A 288 -17.37 16.62 10.59
C THR A 288 -16.95 17.11 11.98
N LEU A 289 -16.70 16.20 12.93
CA LEU A 289 -16.23 16.59 14.28
C LEU A 289 -14.90 17.34 14.24
N VAL A 290 -13.92 16.81 13.49
CA VAL A 290 -12.61 17.46 13.34
C VAL A 290 -12.76 18.81 12.66
N LEU A 291 -13.50 18.87 11.54
CA LEU A 291 -13.71 20.12 10.81
C LEU A 291 -14.38 21.20 11.66
N ASN A 292 -15.44 20.86 12.40
CA ASN A 292 -16.12 21.78 13.31
C ASN A 292 -15.18 22.34 14.38
N ALA A 293 -14.29 21.51 14.93
CA ALA A 293 -13.30 21.94 15.91
C ALA A 293 -12.30 22.94 15.30
N PHE A 294 -11.83 22.71 14.08
CA PHE A 294 -10.98 23.66 13.33
C PHE A 294 -11.69 24.98 13.01
N GLN A 295 -13.01 24.96 12.87
CA GLN A 295 -13.82 26.16 12.64
C GLN A 295 -14.18 26.91 13.93
N GLY A 296 -13.69 26.46 15.09
CA GLY A 296 -13.98 27.09 16.37
C GLY A 296 -15.41 26.88 16.87
N MET A 297 -16.15 25.90 16.33
CA MET A 297 -17.52 25.58 16.78
C MET A 297 -17.56 24.84 18.14
N GLY A 298 -16.43 24.77 18.84
CA GLY A 298 -16.26 24.04 20.10
C GLY A 298 -16.14 22.53 19.89
N THR A 299 -15.57 21.85 20.89
CA THR A 299 -15.34 20.40 20.89
C THR A 299 -16.55 19.58 21.37
N GLY A 300 -17.60 20.25 21.88
CA GLY A 300 -18.86 19.63 22.31
C GLY A 300 -18.70 18.59 23.42
N LYS A 301 -19.75 17.77 23.62
CA LYS A 301 -19.65 16.55 24.44
C LYS A 301 -18.96 15.46 23.63
N LEU A 302 -18.18 14.62 24.30
CA LEU A 302 -17.55 13.45 23.70
C LEU A 302 -18.60 12.58 22.98
N VAL A 303 -18.39 12.34 21.68
CA VAL A 303 -19.26 11.47 20.89
C VAL A 303 -18.84 10.02 21.08
N VAL A 304 -19.69 9.22 21.72
CA VAL A 304 -19.49 7.78 21.89
C VAL A 304 -20.32 7.02 20.86
N ALA A 305 -19.67 6.20 20.04
CA ALA A 305 -20.33 5.43 19.00
C ALA A 305 -21.27 4.35 19.57
N ARG A 306 -22.39 4.11 18.89
CA ARG A 306 -23.36 3.07 19.26
C ARG A 306 -22.79 1.67 19.05
N GLU A 307 -23.09 0.76 19.97
CA GLU A 307 -22.76 -0.66 19.87
C GLU A 307 -23.66 -1.40 18.88
N ASN A 308 -23.21 -2.58 18.42
CA ASN A 308 -24.00 -3.49 17.59
C ASN A 308 -24.50 -2.90 16.26
N VAL A 309 -23.73 -1.96 15.71
CA VAL A 309 -23.86 -1.54 14.31
C VAL A 309 -22.90 -2.39 13.48
N PHE A 310 -23.34 -2.81 12.30
CA PHE A 310 -22.60 -3.70 11.42
C PHE A 310 -22.26 -3.00 10.12
N ALA A 311 -21.07 -3.29 9.59
CA ALA A 311 -20.61 -2.76 8.32
C ALA A 311 -20.03 -3.88 7.45
N ARG A 312 -20.46 -3.94 6.19
CA ARG A 312 -19.99 -4.96 5.23
C ARG A 312 -19.44 -4.34 3.96
N HIS A 313 -18.28 -4.85 3.56
CA HIS A 313 -17.77 -4.67 2.21
C HIS A 313 -18.20 -5.86 1.35
N LEU A 314 -19.35 -5.76 0.69
CA LEU A 314 -20.01 -6.88 0.02
C LEU A 314 -19.08 -7.66 -0.93
N LYS A 315 -18.38 -6.97 -1.85
CA LYS A 315 -17.43 -7.63 -2.78
C LYS A 315 -16.33 -8.43 -2.06
N LYS A 316 -15.72 -7.89 -1.02
CA LYS A 316 -14.66 -8.59 -0.26
C LYS A 316 -15.25 -9.74 0.55
N ASP A 317 -16.46 -9.57 1.04
CA ASP A 317 -17.13 -10.56 1.88
C ASP A 317 -17.62 -11.78 1.07
N ILE A 318 -18.07 -11.56 -0.17
CA ILE A 318 -18.28 -12.62 -1.16
C ILE A 318 -16.96 -13.41 -1.36
N GLY A 319 -15.84 -12.70 -1.56
CA GLY A 319 -14.53 -13.35 -1.68
C GLY A 319 -14.06 -14.06 -0.40
N TRP A 320 -14.58 -13.69 0.76
CA TRP A 320 -14.30 -14.36 2.04
C TRP A 320 -15.12 -15.65 2.17
N VAL A 321 -16.42 -15.62 1.88
CA VAL A 321 -17.28 -16.83 1.97
C VAL A 321 -16.90 -17.87 0.92
N LEU A 322 -16.47 -17.47 -0.27
CA LEU A 322 -15.94 -18.40 -1.28
C LEU A 322 -14.69 -19.16 -0.81
N ARG A 323 -13.90 -18.57 0.08
CA ARG A 323 -12.74 -19.22 0.72
C ARG A 323 -13.10 -19.98 2.01
N ASN A 324 -14.33 -19.79 2.51
CA ASN A 324 -14.84 -20.40 3.72
C ASN A 324 -16.25 -20.97 3.49
N PRO A 325 -16.42 -21.91 2.55
CA PRO A 325 -17.75 -22.41 2.14
C PRO A 325 -18.56 -22.98 3.31
N GLN A 326 -17.90 -23.54 4.33
CA GLN A 326 -18.51 -24.01 5.57
C GLN A 326 -19.26 -22.92 6.37
N LYS A 327 -19.00 -21.64 6.08
CA LYS A 327 -19.65 -20.49 6.72
C LYS A 327 -20.82 -19.92 5.89
N LEU A 328 -21.17 -20.51 4.75
CA LEU A 328 -22.17 -19.98 3.82
C LEU A 328 -23.54 -19.73 4.47
N PHE A 329 -24.08 -20.69 5.22
CA PHE A 329 -25.39 -20.53 5.87
C PHE A 329 -25.38 -19.39 6.90
N HIS A 330 -24.33 -19.29 7.72
CA HIS A 330 -24.17 -18.19 8.68
C HIS A 330 -24.03 -16.85 7.97
N TRP A 331 -23.31 -16.82 6.85
CA TRP A 331 -23.15 -15.65 6.01
C TRP A 331 -24.50 -15.19 5.42
N LEU A 332 -25.29 -16.10 4.85
CA LEU A 332 -26.64 -15.80 4.34
C LEU A 332 -27.56 -15.29 5.46
N ALA A 333 -27.56 -15.97 6.61
CA ALA A 333 -28.37 -15.58 7.77
C ALA A 333 -28.00 -14.19 8.30
N SER A 334 -26.76 -13.73 8.12
CA SER A 334 -26.33 -12.41 8.60
C SER A 334 -27.02 -11.24 7.88
N PHE A 335 -27.52 -11.42 6.65
CA PHE A 335 -28.22 -10.36 5.91
C PHE A 335 -29.53 -9.92 6.58
N ARG A 336 -30.08 -10.68 7.54
CA ARG A 336 -31.20 -10.22 8.38
C ARG A 336 -30.91 -8.89 9.08
N MET A 337 -29.62 -8.61 9.36
CA MET A 337 -29.19 -7.37 10.02
C MET A 337 -29.33 -6.14 9.12
N VAL A 338 -29.32 -6.33 7.80
CA VAL A 338 -29.62 -5.26 6.83
C VAL A 338 -31.08 -4.85 6.96
N PHE A 339 -31.99 -5.81 7.05
CA PHE A 339 -33.43 -5.55 7.19
C PHE A 339 -33.80 -4.99 8.57
N SER A 340 -33.02 -5.27 9.61
CA SER A 340 -33.21 -4.65 10.93
C SER A 340 -32.64 -3.23 11.03
N GLY A 341 -31.99 -2.71 9.96
CA GLY A 341 -31.39 -1.37 9.94
C GLY A 341 -30.09 -1.25 10.76
N THR A 342 -29.59 -2.37 11.30
CA THR A 342 -28.35 -2.39 12.11
C THR A 342 -27.11 -2.63 11.27
N GLU A 343 -27.25 -3.13 10.04
CA GLU A 343 -26.16 -3.32 9.09
C GLU A 343 -26.23 -2.36 7.91
N GLN A 344 -25.09 -1.86 7.46
CA GLN A 344 -24.98 -1.09 6.23
C GLN A 344 -23.77 -1.49 5.38
N PHE A 345 -23.85 -1.25 4.07
CA PHE A 345 -22.76 -1.54 3.14
C PHE A 345 -21.75 -0.38 3.04
N ASP A 346 -20.46 -0.73 2.93
CA ASP A 346 -19.37 0.24 2.82
C ASP A 346 -19.49 1.11 1.54
N VAL A 347 -19.86 0.48 0.41
CA VAL A 347 -19.78 1.10 -0.92
C VAL A 347 -21.17 1.25 -1.54
N GLU A 348 -21.98 0.18 -1.52
CA GLU A 348 -23.27 0.07 -2.18
C GLU A 348 -24.33 0.88 -1.44
N ARG A 349 -24.60 2.11 -1.92
CA ARG A 349 -25.57 3.03 -1.32
C ARG A 349 -26.58 3.48 -2.35
N LEU A 350 -27.86 3.38 -2.03
CA LEU A 350 -28.94 3.86 -2.91
C LEU A 350 -28.84 5.36 -3.20
N SER A 351 -28.41 6.15 -2.20
CA SER A 351 -28.21 7.59 -2.35
C SER A 351 -26.98 7.99 -3.18
N ASP A 352 -26.08 7.04 -3.47
CA ASP A 352 -24.83 7.24 -4.21
C ASP A 352 -24.40 5.93 -4.90
N PRO A 353 -25.09 5.52 -5.99
CA PRO A 353 -25.01 4.16 -6.53
C PRO A 353 -23.79 3.89 -7.43
N LEU A 354 -23.24 4.92 -8.09
CA LEU A 354 -22.16 4.76 -9.08
C LEU A 354 -20.88 4.12 -8.52
N PRO A 355 -20.40 4.47 -7.31
CA PRO A 355 -19.29 3.75 -6.66
C PRO A 355 -19.56 2.25 -6.53
N GLY A 356 -20.78 1.89 -6.14
CA GLY A 356 -21.25 0.51 -5.98
C GLY A 356 -21.17 -0.27 -7.28
N MET A 357 -21.68 0.29 -8.38
CA MET A 357 -21.64 -0.36 -9.70
C MET A 357 -20.21 -0.55 -10.22
N TYR A 358 -19.37 0.49 -10.11
CA TYR A 358 -18.02 0.47 -10.65
C TYR A 358 -17.09 -0.56 -10.00
N GLN A 359 -17.27 -0.82 -8.70
CA GLN A 359 -16.42 -1.82 -8.02
C GLN A 359 -16.63 -3.24 -8.58
N PHE A 360 -17.81 -3.55 -9.12
CA PHE A 360 -18.13 -4.86 -9.71
C PHE A 360 -17.68 -4.92 -11.18
N VAL A 361 -17.86 -3.85 -11.96
CA VAL A 361 -17.33 -3.76 -13.33
C VAL A 361 -15.80 -3.93 -13.35
N THR A 362 -15.09 -3.27 -12.43
CA THR A 362 -13.64 -3.43 -12.28
C THR A 362 -13.23 -4.79 -11.69
N ALA A 363 -14.15 -5.60 -11.17
CA ALA A 363 -13.85 -6.98 -10.75
C ALA A 363 -13.77 -7.93 -11.96
N VAL A 364 -14.52 -7.64 -13.03
CA VAL A 364 -14.56 -8.45 -14.26
C VAL A 364 -13.42 -8.09 -15.22
N ARG A 365 -13.00 -6.82 -15.23
CA ARG A 365 -11.92 -6.31 -16.11
C ARG A 365 -10.57 -7.04 -15.95
N PRO A 366 -10.12 -7.45 -14.74
CA PRO A 366 -8.92 -8.26 -14.54
C PRO A 366 -9.01 -9.65 -15.17
N LEU A 367 -10.18 -10.30 -15.15
CA LEU A 367 -10.38 -11.60 -15.80
C LEU A 367 -10.20 -11.48 -17.31
N TYR A 368 -10.80 -10.45 -17.91
CA TYR A 368 -10.58 -10.12 -19.31
C TYR A 368 -9.12 -9.77 -19.60
N SER A 369 -8.48 -8.92 -18.79
CA SER A 369 -7.08 -8.55 -19.01
C SER A 369 -6.10 -9.71 -18.79
N LYS A 370 -6.37 -10.64 -17.86
CA LYS A 370 -5.56 -11.87 -17.69
C LYS A 370 -5.76 -12.82 -18.86
N ALA A 371 -6.97 -12.93 -19.41
CA ALA A 371 -7.22 -13.68 -20.62
C ALA A 371 -6.49 -13.06 -21.82
N VAL A 372 -6.54 -11.73 -21.98
CA VAL A 372 -5.81 -10.99 -23.03
C VAL A 372 -4.29 -11.08 -22.85
N LEU A 373 -3.77 -11.02 -21.62
CA LEU A 373 -2.34 -11.20 -21.33
C LEU A 373 -1.86 -12.64 -21.55
N ARG A 374 -2.78 -13.62 -21.54
CA ARG A 374 -2.53 -15.02 -21.88
C ARG A 374 -2.71 -15.31 -23.37
N LEU A 375 -3.20 -14.35 -24.17
CA LEU A 375 -3.20 -14.52 -25.62
C LEU A 375 -1.75 -14.63 -26.12
N PRO A 376 -1.51 -15.44 -27.18
CA PRO A 376 -0.21 -15.50 -27.81
C PRO A 376 0.26 -14.08 -28.13
N HIS A 377 1.44 -13.72 -27.65
CA HIS A 377 2.02 -12.43 -28.01
C HIS A 377 2.53 -12.51 -29.45
N ARG A 378 2.40 -11.43 -30.20
CA ARG A 378 3.03 -11.34 -31.52
C ARG A 378 4.52 -11.09 -31.32
N THR A 379 5.36 -12.02 -31.78
CA THR A 379 6.82 -11.85 -31.84
C THR A 379 7.14 -10.56 -32.60
N GLU A 380 8.05 -9.76 -32.02
CA GLU A 380 8.52 -8.55 -32.66
C GLU A 380 9.36 -8.92 -33.88
N ARG A 381 8.95 -8.51 -35.08
CA ARG A 381 9.61 -8.89 -36.34
C ARG A 381 10.77 -7.97 -36.72
N HIS A 382 10.92 -6.85 -36.02
CA HIS A 382 12.00 -5.92 -36.27
C HIS A 382 13.30 -6.47 -35.69
N ALA A 383 14.41 -6.31 -36.39
CA ALA A 383 15.72 -6.49 -35.78
C ALA A 383 15.88 -5.49 -34.62
N ILE A 384 16.52 -5.95 -33.54
CA ILE A 384 16.86 -5.08 -32.41
C ILE A 384 17.99 -4.13 -32.84
N ASP A 385 17.79 -2.83 -32.65
CA ASP A 385 18.78 -1.81 -32.96
C ASP A 385 19.43 -1.36 -31.65
N VAL A 386 20.57 -1.98 -31.30
CA VAL A 386 21.27 -1.74 -30.03
C VAL A 386 21.76 -0.31 -29.85
N SER A 387 21.95 0.44 -30.95
CA SER A 387 22.36 1.85 -30.91
C SER A 387 21.33 2.75 -30.24
N LYS A 388 20.08 2.30 -30.21
CA LYS A 388 18.95 3.02 -29.60
C LYS A 388 18.69 2.66 -28.14
N GLY A 389 19.66 2.02 -27.50
CA GLY A 389 19.61 1.61 -26.10
C GLY A 389 18.75 0.38 -25.85
N VAL A 390 19.19 -0.45 -24.91
CA VAL A 390 18.51 -1.69 -24.50
C VAL A 390 18.17 -1.59 -23.02
N VAL A 391 16.95 -1.95 -22.65
CA VAL A 391 16.56 -2.12 -21.25
C VAL A 391 15.96 -3.49 -21.00
N PHE A 392 16.56 -4.23 -20.06
CA PHE A 392 16.04 -5.51 -19.61
C PHE A 392 15.03 -5.32 -18.49
N ILE A 393 13.82 -5.86 -18.67
CA ILE A 393 12.71 -5.72 -17.72
C ILE A 393 12.30 -7.10 -17.21
N CYS A 394 12.42 -7.31 -15.90
CA CYS A 394 11.83 -8.45 -15.21
C CYS A 394 10.81 -7.98 -14.17
N LYS A 395 10.22 -8.91 -13.42
CA LYS A 395 9.21 -8.56 -12.41
C LYS A 395 9.77 -7.63 -11.33
N GLY A 396 10.90 -8.02 -10.72
CA GLY A 396 11.42 -7.37 -9.51
C GLY A 396 12.66 -6.50 -9.67
N ASN A 397 13.42 -6.64 -10.77
CA ASN A 397 14.73 -6.01 -10.98
C ASN A 397 15.80 -6.34 -9.94
N VAL A 398 15.68 -7.50 -9.29
CA VAL A 398 16.64 -7.99 -8.28
C VAL A 398 17.46 -9.19 -8.76
N ASN A 399 16.95 -9.92 -9.77
CA ASN A 399 17.52 -11.15 -10.33
C ASN A 399 17.82 -10.96 -11.83
N ARG A 400 17.01 -11.62 -12.68
CA ARG A 400 17.16 -11.80 -14.13
C ARG A 400 17.62 -10.57 -14.93
N SER A 401 16.91 -9.45 -14.82
CA SER A 401 17.23 -8.24 -15.58
C SER A 401 18.58 -7.61 -15.20
N VAL A 402 19.02 -7.83 -13.97
CA VAL A 402 20.31 -7.31 -13.48
C VAL A 402 21.43 -8.08 -14.17
N VAL A 403 21.39 -9.42 -14.06
CA VAL A 403 22.34 -10.32 -14.73
C VAL A 403 22.40 -10.02 -16.24
N ALA A 404 21.25 -9.94 -16.90
CA ALA A 404 21.20 -9.68 -18.34
C ALA A 404 21.84 -8.34 -18.74
N ALA A 405 21.58 -7.27 -17.98
CA ALA A 405 22.17 -5.97 -18.26
C ALA A 405 23.69 -5.97 -18.01
N TYR A 406 24.17 -6.63 -16.96
CA TYR A 406 25.61 -6.74 -16.71
C TYR A 406 26.33 -7.54 -17.80
N VAL A 407 25.75 -8.68 -18.23
CA VAL A 407 26.31 -9.48 -19.34
C VAL A 407 26.31 -8.66 -20.63
N ALA A 408 25.22 -7.96 -20.97
CA ALA A 408 25.17 -7.13 -22.18
C ALA A 408 26.18 -5.97 -22.15
N ASN A 409 26.37 -5.31 -21.00
CA ASN A 409 27.38 -4.26 -20.86
C ASN A 409 28.80 -4.82 -21.01
N GLN A 410 29.08 -6.05 -20.55
CA GLN A 410 30.37 -6.71 -20.76
C GLN A 410 30.63 -7.00 -22.26
N LEU A 411 29.58 -7.24 -23.05
CA LEU A 411 29.64 -7.36 -24.51
C LEU A 411 29.74 -6.00 -25.23
N GLY A 412 29.86 -4.89 -24.50
CA GLY A 412 29.94 -3.55 -25.08
C GLY A 412 28.60 -2.93 -25.49
N ILE A 413 27.47 -3.51 -25.06
CA ILE A 413 26.13 -3.01 -25.39
C ILE A 413 25.59 -2.22 -24.21
N PRO A 414 25.38 -0.89 -24.36
CA PRO A 414 24.83 -0.06 -23.30
C PRO A 414 23.43 -0.53 -22.89
N ALA A 415 23.36 -1.21 -21.76
CA ALA A 415 22.14 -1.85 -21.28
C ALA A 415 21.76 -1.35 -19.89
N LYS A 416 20.47 -1.02 -19.72
CA LYS A 416 19.86 -0.72 -18.43
C LYS A 416 19.02 -1.90 -17.96
N SER A 417 18.63 -1.88 -16.68
CA SER A 417 17.67 -2.85 -16.14
C SER A 417 16.54 -2.17 -15.37
N GLY A 418 15.37 -2.79 -15.34
CA GLY A 418 14.21 -2.27 -14.61
C GLY A 418 13.15 -3.31 -14.22
N CYS A 419 12.14 -2.88 -13.45
CA CYS A 419 11.08 -3.72 -12.90
C CYS A 419 9.67 -3.33 -13.33
N LEU A 420 8.77 -4.31 -13.36
CA LEU A 420 7.32 -4.10 -13.52
C LEU A 420 6.61 -3.74 -12.21
N LEU A 421 7.18 -4.12 -11.07
CA LEU A 421 6.67 -3.74 -9.76
C LEU A 421 6.92 -2.26 -9.50
N THR A 422 5.95 -1.58 -8.90
CA THR A 422 6.06 -0.15 -8.50
C THR A 422 6.93 0.06 -7.26
N ARG A 423 7.73 -0.94 -6.87
CA ARG A 423 8.67 -0.87 -5.75
C ARG A 423 10.05 -0.58 -6.32
N SER A 424 10.63 0.56 -5.95
CA SER A 424 12.00 0.93 -6.29
C SER A 424 12.93 0.75 -5.09
N ASP A 425 14.23 0.87 -5.35
CA ASP A 425 15.28 0.96 -4.33
C ASP A 425 15.65 -0.31 -3.54
N ARG A 426 15.44 -1.50 -4.13
CA ARG A 426 15.96 -2.75 -3.57
C ARG A 426 17.35 -3.06 -4.13
N ARG A 427 18.16 -3.79 -3.36
CA ARG A 427 19.44 -4.33 -3.83
C ARG A 427 19.24 -5.54 -4.75
N ALA A 428 20.28 -5.89 -5.50
CA ALA A 428 20.35 -7.18 -6.18
C ALA A 428 20.29 -8.32 -5.15
N SER A 429 19.88 -9.52 -5.55
CA SER A 429 19.94 -10.68 -4.65
C SER A 429 21.40 -11.08 -4.38
N ILE A 430 21.66 -11.76 -3.26
CA ILE A 430 23.01 -12.21 -2.92
C ILE A 430 23.54 -13.20 -3.96
N GLU A 431 22.65 -14.00 -4.55
CA GLU A 431 22.96 -14.92 -5.64
C GLU A 431 23.40 -14.16 -6.90
N VAL A 432 22.77 -13.02 -7.21
CA VAL A 432 23.21 -12.16 -8.32
C VAL A 432 24.58 -11.57 -8.04
N GLU A 433 24.82 -11.06 -6.82
CA GLU A 433 26.13 -10.51 -6.45
C GLU A 433 27.23 -11.57 -6.60
N ARG A 434 27.01 -12.78 -6.06
CA ARG A 434 27.95 -13.91 -6.20
C ARG A 434 28.18 -14.32 -7.65
N TYR A 435 27.11 -14.41 -8.45
CA TYR A 435 27.22 -14.79 -9.85
C TYR A 435 27.96 -13.74 -10.68
N ILE A 436 27.63 -12.45 -10.51
CA ILE A 436 28.27 -11.37 -11.26
C ILE A 436 29.75 -11.25 -10.87
N GLU A 437 30.08 -11.37 -9.59
CA GLU A 437 31.46 -11.35 -9.12
C GLU A 437 32.26 -12.56 -9.63
N GLY A 438 31.71 -13.77 -9.50
CA GLY A 438 32.36 -15.01 -9.91
C GLY A 438 32.48 -15.21 -11.42
N THR A 439 31.47 -14.78 -12.20
CA THR A 439 31.42 -15.01 -13.66
C THR A 439 31.87 -13.82 -14.48
N LEU A 440 31.56 -12.59 -14.05
CA LEU A 440 31.85 -11.38 -14.82
C LEU A 440 33.02 -10.57 -14.24
N GLY A 441 33.50 -10.89 -13.04
CA GLY A 441 34.61 -10.17 -12.39
C GLY A 441 34.28 -8.72 -12.03
N THR A 442 32.99 -8.39 -11.87
CA THR A 442 32.51 -7.05 -11.51
C THR A 442 31.61 -7.09 -10.28
N SER A 443 31.15 -5.94 -9.78
CA SER A 443 30.28 -5.88 -8.61
C SER A 443 28.89 -5.34 -8.94
N ALA A 444 27.86 -6.01 -8.41
CA ALA A 444 26.48 -5.54 -8.43
C ALA A 444 26.04 -4.84 -7.14
N ALA A 445 26.93 -4.60 -6.18
CA ALA A 445 26.59 -4.00 -4.87
C ALA A 445 25.97 -2.58 -5.00
N GLY A 446 26.35 -1.84 -6.04
CA GLY A 446 25.80 -0.52 -6.37
C GLY A 446 24.40 -0.55 -7.00
N HIS A 447 23.90 -1.72 -7.41
CA HIS A 447 22.63 -1.84 -8.11
C HIS A 447 21.44 -1.44 -7.22
N ARG A 448 20.49 -0.70 -7.79
CA ARG A 448 19.21 -0.36 -7.15
C ARG A 448 18.06 -0.57 -8.13
N THR A 449 16.96 -1.13 -7.63
CA THR A 449 15.81 -1.41 -8.50
C THR A 449 15.21 -0.14 -9.08
N THR A 450 15.04 -0.13 -10.40
CA THR A 450 14.49 1.00 -11.15
C THR A 450 13.15 0.59 -11.79
N VAL A 451 12.09 1.37 -11.58
CA VAL A 451 10.77 1.09 -12.19
C VAL A 451 10.80 1.28 -13.70
N LEU A 452 10.00 0.51 -14.43
CA LEU A 452 9.90 0.51 -15.90
C LEU A 452 9.92 1.92 -16.50
N GLU A 453 9.06 2.81 -16.00
CA GLU A 453 8.86 4.16 -16.54
C GLU A 453 10.13 5.02 -16.49
N ARG A 454 11.05 4.75 -15.56
CA ARG A 454 12.36 5.42 -15.47
C ARG A 454 13.44 4.66 -16.22
N ALA A 455 13.42 3.33 -16.16
CA ALA A 455 14.43 2.47 -16.77
C ALA A 455 14.47 2.60 -18.30
N ILE A 456 13.31 2.85 -18.93
CA ILE A 456 13.18 3.07 -20.38
C ILE A 456 13.69 4.43 -20.85
N SER A 457 13.99 5.37 -19.95
CA SER A 457 14.40 6.72 -20.35
C SER A 457 15.67 6.66 -21.21
N GLY A 458 15.53 7.07 -22.47
CA GLY A 458 16.61 7.04 -23.47
C GLY A 458 16.87 5.66 -24.10
N ALA A 459 15.94 4.70 -24.00
CA ALA A 459 16.01 3.41 -24.68
C ALA A 459 14.75 3.16 -25.52
N GLU A 460 14.90 2.71 -26.78
CA GLU A 460 13.76 2.30 -27.62
C GLU A 460 13.43 0.80 -27.47
N ASN A 461 14.41 -0.03 -27.09
CA ASN A 461 14.27 -1.48 -27.05
C ASN A 461 14.10 -2.00 -25.62
N VAL A 462 13.01 -2.70 -25.38
CA VAL A 462 12.69 -3.34 -24.10
C VAL A 462 12.74 -4.85 -24.25
N VAL A 463 13.56 -5.52 -23.45
CA VAL A 463 13.72 -6.98 -23.49
C VAL A 463 13.15 -7.59 -22.22
N VAL A 464 12.24 -8.55 -22.35
CA VAL A 464 11.62 -9.26 -21.23
C VAL A 464 11.97 -10.74 -21.24
N PHE A 465 11.67 -11.44 -20.14
CA PHE A 465 12.04 -12.83 -19.90
C PHE A 465 10.88 -13.82 -20.01
N GLU A 466 9.64 -13.31 -19.96
CA GLU A 466 8.44 -14.15 -20.00
C GLU A 466 7.42 -13.54 -20.95
N SER A 467 6.75 -14.40 -21.72
CA SER A 467 5.75 -14.05 -22.72
C SER A 467 4.64 -13.16 -22.14
N ARG A 468 4.21 -13.43 -20.90
CA ARG A 468 3.20 -12.62 -20.20
C ARG A 468 3.63 -11.17 -19.98
N HIS A 469 4.93 -10.91 -19.86
CA HIS A 469 5.46 -9.56 -19.65
C HIS A 469 5.52 -8.76 -20.95
N VAL A 470 5.57 -9.40 -22.12
CA VAL A 470 5.56 -8.70 -23.42
C VAL A 470 4.31 -7.83 -23.54
N ASN A 471 3.14 -8.44 -23.37
CA ASN A 471 1.86 -7.74 -23.48
C ASN A 471 1.68 -6.69 -22.37
N GLU A 472 2.18 -6.97 -21.17
CA GLU A 472 2.12 -6.02 -20.05
C GLU A 472 2.98 -4.78 -20.31
N VAL A 473 4.22 -4.96 -20.77
CA VAL A 473 5.13 -3.86 -21.11
C VAL A 473 4.57 -3.06 -22.29
N ARG A 474 4.14 -3.70 -23.38
CA ARG A 474 3.53 -3.00 -24.53
C ARG A 474 2.36 -2.12 -24.13
N ARG A 475 1.55 -2.55 -23.16
CA ARG A 475 0.43 -1.75 -22.66
C ARG A 475 0.90 -0.52 -21.85
N ARG A 476 1.98 -0.65 -21.08
CA ARG A 476 2.51 0.44 -20.24
C ARG A 476 3.33 1.44 -21.04
N VAL A 477 4.06 0.96 -22.05
CA VAL A 477 5.01 1.75 -22.85
C VAL A 477 4.78 1.54 -24.35
N PRO A 478 3.62 1.94 -24.89
CA PRO A 478 3.17 1.55 -26.25
C PRO A 478 4.04 2.07 -27.40
N ARG A 479 4.97 3.00 -27.13
CA ARG A 479 5.90 3.57 -28.12
C ARG A 479 7.22 2.80 -28.24
N HIS A 480 7.45 1.80 -27.39
CA HIS A 480 8.72 1.07 -27.33
C HIS A 480 8.59 -0.28 -28.04
N LYS A 481 9.70 -0.76 -28.60
CA LYS A 481 9.78 -2.12 -29.16
C LYS A 481 10.00 -3.09 -28.01
N VAL A 482 9.21 -4.17 -27.97
CA VAL A 482 9.24 -5.12 -26.85
C VAL A 482 9.57 -6.51 -27.38
N PHE A 483 10.66 -7.08 -26.89
CA PHE A 483 11.23 -8.34 -27.31
C PHE A 483 11.23 -9.37 -26.18
N LEU A 484 11.05 -10.64 -26.50
CA LEU A 484 11.34 -11.75 -25.58
C LEU A 484 12.81 -12.17 -25.77
N LEU A 485 13.57 -12.28 -24.68
CA LEU A 485 15.00 -12.58 -24.73
C LEU A 485 15.31 -13.89 -25.47
N SER A 486 14.51 -14.94 -25.24
CA SER A 486 14.67 -16.21 -25.94
C SER A 486 14.43 -16.08 -27.44
N GLU A 487 13.41 -15.35 -27.87
CA GLU A 487 13.14 -15.10 -29.29
C GLU A 487 14.27 -14.33 -29.97
N LEU A 488 14.86 -13.34 -29.28
CA LEU A 488 16.04 -12.63 -29.79
C LEU A 488 17.24 -13.55 -29.99
N ALA A 489 17.38 -14.57 -29.14
CA ALA A 489 18.43 -15.59 -29.25
C ALA A 489 18.10 -16.71 -30.26
N GLY A 490 16.98 -16.61 -31.00
CA GLY A 490 16.52 -17.64 -31.93
C GLY A 490 15.93 -18.88 -31.25
N GLU A 491 15.59 -18.77 -29.96
CA GLU A 491 15.03 -19.85 -29.15
C GLU A 491 13.57 -19.56 -28.77
N SER A 492 12.88 -20.56 -28.21
CA SER A 492 11.53 -20.40 -27.68
C SER A 492 11.50 -20.68 -26.17
N GLY A 493 10.44 -20.22 -25.50
CA GLY A 493 10.19 -20.48 -24.09
C GLY A 493 10.57 -19.33 -23.16
N ASP A 494 9.95 -19.33 -21.99
CA ASP A 494 10.13 -18.30 -20.97
C ASP A 494 11.31 -18.66 -20.04
N VAL A 495 12.03 -17.64 -19.57
CA VAL A 495 13.00 -17.78 -18.48
C VAL A 495 12.28 -17.49 -17.16
N ALA A 496 11.96 -18.54 -16.41
CA ALA A 496 11.25 -18.44 -15.14
C ALA A 496 12.00 -17.58 -14.09
N ASP A 497 11.28 -16.92 -13.20
CA ASP A 497 11.90 -16.17 -12.09
C ASP A 497 12.44 -17.13 -11.02
N PRO A 498 13.74 -17.09 -10.68
CA PRO A 498 14.30 -17.97 -9.66
C PRO A 498 13.93 -17.52 -8.23
N ASP A 499 13.27 -16.38 -8.06
CA ASP A 499 12.95 -15.79 -6.74
C ASP A 499 12.30 -16.81 -5.78
N GLY A 500 13.00 -17.11 -4.69
CA GLY A 500 12.55 -18.04 -3.65
C GLY A 500 12.77 -19.52 -3.91
N ARG A 501 13.58 -19.86 -4.91
CA ARG A 501 14.03 -21.23 -5.19
C ARG A 501 15.40 -21.51 -4.55
N SER A 502 15.92 -22.73 -4.73
CA SER A 502 17.24 -23.12 -4.26
C SER A 502 18.35 -22.43 -5.05
N SER A 503 19.56 -22.36 -4.48
CA SER A 503 20.73 -21.76 -5.14
C SER A 503 21.03 -22.35 -6.52
N ASP A 504 20.85 -23.67 -6.69
CA ASP A 504 21.07 -24.32 -7.99
C ASP A 504 20.13 -23.78 -9.07
N VAL A 505 18.87 -23.50 -8.72
CA VAL A 505 17.88 -22.90 -9.65
C VAL A 505 18.25 -21.46 -10.02
N TYR A 506 18.87 -20.72 -9.09
CA TYR A 506 19.41 -19.40 -9.39
C TYR A 506 20.57 -19.50 -10.39
N GLU A 507 21.52 -20.40 -10.14
CA GLU A 507 22.68 -20.62 -11.00
C GLU A 507 22.27 -21.03 -12.42
N GLU A 508 21.39 -22.04 -12.54
CA GLU A 508 20.84 -22.49 -13.83
C GLU A 508 20.15 -21.34 -14.58
N CYS A 509 19.35 -20.53 -13.86
CA CYS A 509 18.67 -19.38 -14.44
C CYS A 509 19.67 -18.34 -14.96
N PHE A 510 20.72 -18.04 -14.20
CA PHE A 510 21.70 -17.03 -14.57
C PHE A 510 22.60 -17.48 -15.71
N CYS A 511 23.07 -18.73 -15.70
CA CYS A 511 23.76 -19.34 -16.84
C CYS A 511 22.91 -19.28 -18.10
N ARG A 512 21.63 -19.66 -18.01
CA ARG A 512 20.70 -19.57 -19.13
C ARG A 512 20.54 -18.14 -19.66
N ILE A 513 20.45 -17.14 -18.78
CA ILE A 513 20.36 -15.73 -19.18
C ILE A 513 21.64 -15.29 -19.89
N THR A 514 22.80 -15.63 -19.35
CA THR A 514 24.10 -15.30 -19.94
C THR A 514 24.21 -15.88 -21.35
N ASP A 515 23.82 -17.14 -21.55
CA ASP A 515 23.83 -17.79 -22.87
C ASP A 515 22.87 -17.10 -23.85
N LEU A 516 21.64 -16.79 -23.41
CA LEU A 516 20.67 -16.12 -24.27
C LEU A 516 21.10 -14.70 -24.64
N VAL A 517 21.69 -13.94 -23.70
CA VAL A 517 22.21 -12.60 -24.00
C VAL A 517 23.36 -12.69 -24.99
N ARG A 518 24.31 -13.62 -24.79
CA ARG A 518 25.42 -13.83 -25.74
C ARG A 518 24.92 -14.22 -27.13
N LYS A 519 23.91 -15.09 -27.24
CA LYS A 519 23.33 -15.46 -28.55
C LYS A 519 22.56 -14.31 -29.21
N ALA A 520 21.85 -13.50 -28.43
CA ALA A 520 21.03 -12.41 -28.94
C ALA A 520 21.84 -11.20 -29.42
N PHE A 521 23.07 -11.04 -28.92
CA PHE A 521 23.81 -9.80 -29.00
C PHE A 521 25.31 -9.93 -29.30
N GLY A 522 25.86 -11.14 -29.24
CA GLY A 522 27.27 -11.44 -29.49
C GLY A 522 27.57 -11.97 -30.88
#